data_AF-A0A3P3WDR8-F1
#
_entry.id   AF-A0A3P3WDR8-F1
#
_cell.length_a   1.000
_cell.length_b   1.000
_cell.length_c   1.000
_cell.angle_alpha   90.00
_cell.angle_beta   90.00
_cell.angle_gamma   90.00
#
_symmetry.space_group_name_H-M   'P 1'
#
loop_
_entity.id
_entity.type
_entity.pdbx_description
1 polymer ?
#
loop_
_entity_poly.entity_id
_entity_poly.type
_entity_poly.pdbx_seq_one_letter_code
_entity_poly.pdbx_strand_id
1 'polypeptide(L)' 'MERILVGTIFLVIGLIGIIIQRIPKFRDGPGFAAEMKFYIYFYVLAFVGIFILSMTFFEDK' A
#
# COMPACT_ATOMS: atom_id res chain seq x y z
N MET A 1 -3.73 8.31 19.13
CA MET A 1 -4.50 7.08 18.80
C MET A 1 -5.06 7.09 17.37
N GLU A 2 -5.77 8.13 16.92
CA GLU A 2 -6.35 8.18 15.56
C GLU A 2 -5.32 7.99 14.43
N ARG A 3 -4.16 8.65 14.52
CA ARG A 3 -3.06 8.53 13.52
C ARG A 3 -2.51 7.10 13.41
N ILE A 4 -2.40 6.38 14.52
CA ILE A 4 -1.96 4.98 14.56
C ILE A 4 -2.95 4.09 13.83
N LEU A 5 -4.26 4.30 14.06
CA LEU A 5 -5.31 3.55 13.39
C LEU A 5 -5.28 3.80 11.88
N VAL A 6 -5.19 5.07 11.46
CA VAL A 6 -5.10 5.45 10.04
C VAL A 6 -3.87 4.80 9.40
N GLY A 7 -2.67 4.94 10.00
CA GLY A 7 -1.45 4.35 9.47
C GLY A 7 -1.53 2.83 9.34
N THR A 8 -2.14 2.15 10.32
CA THR A 8 -2.35 0.71 10.30
C THR A 8 -3.30 0.28 9.17
N ILE A 9 -4.41 1.00 8.96
CA ILE A 9 -5.37 0.71 7.89
C ILE A 9 -4.70 0.82 6.51
N PHE A 10 -3.96 1.91 6.27
CA PHE A 10 -3.24 2.11 5.01
C PHE A 10 -2.20 1.03 4.77
N LEU A 11 -1.46 0.63 5.81
CA LEU A 11 -0.49 -0.45 5.74
C LEU A 11 -1.15 -1.79 5.39
N VAL A 12 -2.23 -2.15 6.09
CA VAL A 12 -2.94 -3.42 5.89
C VAL A 12 -3.55 -3.50 4.48
N ILE A 13 -4.23 -2.46 4.02
CA ILE A 13 -4.82 -2.43 2.68
C ILE A 13 -3.73 -2.51 1.61
N GLY A 14 -2.62 -1.79 1.79
CA GLY A 14 -1.47 -1.87 0.89
C GLY A 14 -0.90 -3.29 0.80
N LEU A 15 -0.63 -3.93 1.94
CA LEU A 15 -0.09 -5.30 1.96
C LEU A 15 -1.05 -6.32 1.36
N ILE A 16 -2.35 -6.25 1.67
CA ILE A 16 -3.37 -7.14 1.10
C ILE A 16 -3.41 -6.99 -0.43
N GLY A 17 -3.43 -5.75 -0.93
CA GLY A 17 -3.47 -5.49 -2.36
C GLY A 17 -2.23 -5.99 -3.10
N ILE A 18 -1.04 -5.87 -2.50
CA ILE A 18 0.20 -6.45 -3.04
C ILE A 18 0.09 -7.97 -3.15
N ILE A 19 -0.40 -8.64 -2.10
CA ILE A 19 -0.54 -10.11 -2.11
C ILE A 19 -1.51 -10.56 -3.19
N ILE A 20 -2.67 -9.89 -3.31
CA ILE A 20 -3.72 -10.26 -4.27
C ILE A 20 -3.27 -10.01 -5.71
N GLN A 21 -2.62 -8.88 -5.98
CA GLN A 21 -2.27 -8.46 -7.35
C GLN A 21 -0.85 -8.86 -7.77
N ARG A 22 -0.16 -9.68 -6.97
CA ARG A 22 1.21 -10.16 -7.25
C ARG A 22 1.32 -10.87 -8.61
N ILE A 23 0.26 -11.53 -9.04
CA ILE A 23 0.23 -12.29 -10.29
C ILE A 23 -0.67 -11.53 -11.28
N PRO A 24 -0.10 -10.84 -12.28
CA PRO A 24 -0.88 -10.19 -13.31
C PRO A 24 -1.67 -11.23 -14.12
N LYS A 25 -2.92 -10.90 -14.45
CA LYS A 25 -3.82 -11.77 -15.20
C LYS A 25 -3.59 -11.64 -16.70
N PHE A 26 -3.19 -10.47 -17.15
CA PHE A 26 -2.78 -10.24 -18.55
C PHE A 26 -1.29 -10.55 -18.70
N ARG A 27 -0.90 -11.10 -19.86
CA ARG A 27 0.52 -11.34 -20.16
C ARG A 27 1.20 -10.09 -20.74
N ASP A 28 0.45 -9.28 -21.49
CA ASP A 28 0.97 -8.13 -22.23
C ASP A 28 -0.17 -7.19 -22.70
N GLY A 29 0.19 -5.98 -23.13
CA GLY A 29 -0.74 -4.95 -23.63
C GLY A 29 -1.27 -3.96 -22.58
N PRO A 30 -2.28 -3.13 -22.93
CA PRO A 30 -2.77 -2.06 -22.07
C PRO A 30 -3.42 -2.57 -20.77
N GLY A 31 -4.00 -3.78 -20.78
CA GLY A 31 -4.52 -4.44 -19.57
C GLY A 31 -3.43 -4.78 -18.56
N PHE A 32 -2.29 -5.30 -19.03
CA PHE A 32 -1.12 -5.56 -18.19
C PHE A 32 -0.55 -4.27 -17.58
N ALA A 33 -0.45 -3.20 -18.38
CA ALA A 33 0.02 -1.90 -17.89
C ALA A 33 -0.91 -1.31 -16.81
N ALA A 34 -2.22 -1.49 -16.94
CA ALA A 34 -3.18 -1.06 -15.93
C ALA A 34 -3.05 -1.87 -14.62
N GLU A 35 -2.91 -3.21 -14.72
CA GLU A 35 -2.69 -4.07 -13.55
C GLU A 35 -1.38 -3.72 -12.83
N MET A 36 -0.30 -3.47 -13.57
CA MET A 36 0.96 -3.07 -12.96
C MET A 36 0.90 -1.70 -12.29
N LYS A 37 0.21 -0.72 -12.88
CA LYS A 37 -0.03 0.56 -12.21
C LYS A 37 -0.83 0.37 -10.93
N PHE A 38 -1.85 -0.49 -10.96
CA PHE A 38 -2.67 -0.79 -9.80
C PHE A 38 -1.87 -1.50 -8.69
N TYR A 39 -1.00 -2.43 -9.06
CA TYR A 39 -0.06 -3.08 -8.14
C TYR A 39 0.87 -2.05 -7.47
N ILE A 40 1.43 -1.11 -8.23
CA ILE A 40 2.29 -0.04 -7.70
C ILE A 40 1.53 0.84 -6.69
N TYR A 41 0.26 1.16 -6.92
CA TYR A 41 -0.52 1.95 -5.95
C TYR A 41 -0.64 1.29 -4.58
N PHE A 42 -0.66 -0.04 -4.51
CA PHE A 42 -0.67 -0.74 -3.21
C PHE A 42 0.66 -0.62 -2.46
N TYR A 43 1.80 -0.58 -3.16
CA TYR A 43 3.08 -0.25 -2.54
C TYR A 43 3.09 1.17 -1.98
N VAL A 44 2.53 2.13 -2.73
CA VAL A 44 2.42 3.52 -2.27
C VAL A 44 1.55 3.58 -1.00
N LEU A 45 0.41 2.88 -0.97
CA LEU A 45 -0.44 2.81 0.22
C LEU A 45 0.29 2.21 1.43
N ALA A 46 1.02 1.11 1.24
CA ALA A 46 1.81 0.49 2.30
C ALA A 46 2.90 1.46 2.82
N PHE A 47 3.59 2.16 1.91
CA PHE A 47 4.62 3.14 2.27
C PHE A 47 4.05 4.33 3.04
N VAL A 48 2.90 4.86 2.62
CA VAL A 48 2.18 5.93 3.35
C VAL A 48 1.80 5.46 4.75
N GLY A 49 1.31 4.22 4.91
CA GLY A 49 1.02 3.65 6.21
C GLY A 49 2.24 3.59 7.13
N ILE A 50 3.37 3.08 6.63
CA ILE A 50 4.64 3.03 7.36
C ILE A 50 5.09 4.45 7.74
N PHE A 51 4.99 5.42 6.83
CA PHE A 51 5.39 6.78 7.07
C PHE A 51 4.58 7.43 8.20
N ILE A 52 3.24 7.29 8.19
CA ILE A 52 2.36 7.81 9.23
C ILE A 52 2.68 7.17 10.59
N LEU A 53 2.88 5.85 10.63
CA LEU A 53 3.23 5.14 11.86
C LEU A 53 4.60 5.58 12.39
N SER A 54 5.58 5.77 11.50
CA SER A 54 6.91 6.23 11.84
C SER A 54 6.86 7.64 12.45
N MET A 55 6.16 8.58 11.80
CA MET A 55 5.97 9.95 12.32
C MET A 55 5.31 9.95 13.70
N THR A 56 4.28 9.13 13.90
CA THR A 56 3.58 9.04 15.19
C THR A 56 4.53 8.56 16.30
N PHE A 57 5.44 7.63 16.01
CA PHE A 57 6.43 7.14 16.98
C PHE A 57 7.45 8.21 17.41
N PHE A 58 7.76 9.18 16.56
CA PHE A 58 8.66 10.28 16.89
C PHE A 58 7.96 11.44 17.61
N GLU A 59 6.65 11.62 17.43
CA GLU A 59 5.86 12.64 18.14
C GLU A 59 5.54 12.24 19.60
N ASP A 60 5.49 10.94 19.91
CA ASP A 60 5.28 10.44 21.27
C ASP A 60 6.56 10.48 22.16
N LYS A 61 7.67 11.07 21.67
CA LYS A 61 8.91 11.34 22.43
C LYS A 61 9.08 12.82 22.77
#